data_AF-A0A2I0QEV6-F1
#
_entry.id   AF-A0A2I0QEV6-F1
#
_cell.length_a   1.000
_cell.length_b   1.000
_cell.length_c   1.000
_cell.angle_alpha   90.00
_cell.angle_beta   90.00
_cell.angle_gamma   90.00
#
_symmetry.space_group_name_H-M   'P 1'
#
loop_
_entity.id
_entity.type
_entity.pdbx_description
1 polymer ?
#
loop_
_entity_poly.entity_id
_entity_poly.type
_entity_poly.pdbx_seq_one_letter_code
_entity_poly.pdbx_strand_id
1 'polypeptide(L)'
;GVAKYVLMAYSGKKEEQLIPPIDIEFIRKYIAYARKNLNPVLGEVAQKKIEEYYLQLRRESSKDVVQITARQLEGIIRISCASAKMRLRNVVEEDDVNRAIRLMEYSMNLIARDKETGKIDVDRVTYGPKEKRDKIKNLSEILEYLTENGKKHCFIQDFVKQAMEQGIDEKDAKNFVENAKREGKIFEPKDGEIGMIF
;
A
#
# COMPACT_ATOMS: atom_id res chain seq x y z
N GLY A 1 -21.05 -19.42 -9.78
CA GLY A 1 -19.58 -19.27 -9.75
C GLY A 1 -19.04 -19.24 -11.17
N VAL A 2 -17.92 -18.54 -11.39
CA VAL A 2 -17.32 -18.33 -12.73
C VAL A 2 -17.08 -19.64 -13.49
N ALA A 3 -16.67 -20.72 -12.81
CA ALA A 3 -16.51 -22.04 -13.42
C ALA A 3 -17.80 -22.60 -14.04
N LYS A 4 -18.94 -22.43 -13.35
CA LYS A 4 -20.27 -22.83 -13.87
C LYS A 4 -20.62 -22.02 -15.12
N TYR A 5 -20.32 -20.72 -15.13
CA TYR A 5 -20.54 -19.83 -16.27
C TYR A 5 -19.71 -20.23 -17.50
N VAL A 6 -18.42 -20.51 -17.31
CA VAL A 6 -17.53 -20.96 -18.39
C VAL A 6 -17.99 -22.31 -18.93
N LEU A 7 -18.23 -23.31 -18.07
CA LEU A 7 -18.68 -24.64 -18.50
C LEU A 7 -20.03 -24.61 -19.24
N MET A 8 -20.93 -23.71 -18.85
CA MET A 8 -22.23 -23.53 -19.52
C MET A 8 -22.07 -23.01 -20.95
N ALA A 9 -21.18 -22.05 -21.20
CA ALA A 9 -20.92 -21.51 -22.54
C ALA A 9 -20.43 -22.57 -23.54
N TYR A 10 -19.74 -23.62 -23.08
CA TYR A 10 -19.24 -24.72 -23.91
C TYR A 10 -20.18 -25.93 -23.98
N SER A 11 -21.29 -25.93 -23.24
CA SER A 11 -22.20 -27.10 -23.11
C SER A 11 -23.27 -27.20 -24.21
N GLY A 12 -23.31 -26.28 -25.17
CA GLY A 12 -24.24 -26.31 -26.31
C GLY A 12 -25.72 -26.05 -25.97
N LYS A 13 -26.07 -25.85 -24.69
CA LYS A 13 -27.39 -25.42 -24.26
C LYS A 13 -27.57 -23.94 -24.60
N LYS A 14 -28.36 -23.63 -25.62
CA LYS A 14 -28.79 -22.25 -25.93
C LYS A 14 -29.72 -21.75 -24.82
N GLU A 15 -29.40 -20.60 -24.24
CA GLU A 15 -30.09 -20.05 -23.06
C GLU A 15 -30.93 -18.79 -23.38
N GLU A 16 -32.13 -18.73 -22.81
CA GLU A 16 -32.90 -17.49 -22.56
C GLU A 16 -32.40 -16.72 -21.31
N GLN A 17 -31.55 -17.30 -20.46
CA GLN A 17 -31.12 -16.72 -19.16
C GLN A 17 -29.76 -16.01 -19.19
N LEU A 18 -29.05 -16.07 -20.32
CA LEU A 18 -27.67 -15.56 -20.47
C LEU A 18 -27.59 -14.22 -21.19
N ILE A 19 -28.74 -13.64 -21.55
CA ILE A 19 -28.82 -12.36 -22.26
C ILE A 19 -28.50 -11.26 -21.23
N PRO A 20 -27.44 -10.47 -21.43
CA PRO A 20 -27.17 -9.33 -20.57
C PRO A 20 -28.41 -8.44 -20.53
N PRO A 21 -28.80 -7.89 -19.36
CA PRO A 21 -30.01 -7.05 -19.24
C PRO A 21 -29.92 -5.78 -20.10
N ILE A 22 -28.73 -5.43 -20.57
CA ILE A 22 -28.47 -4.30 -21.45
C ILE A 22 -27.88 -4.82 -22.75
N ASP A 23 -28.51 -4.45 -23.85
CA ASP A 23 -28.03 -4.75 -25.19
C ASP A 23 -26.65 -4.11 -25.46
N ILE A 24 -25.77 -4.89 -26.10
CA ILE A 24 -24.42 -4.48 -26.46
C ILE A 24 -24.46 -3.34 -27.48
N GLU A 25 -25.41 -3.35 -28.42
CA GLU A 25 -25.54 -2.27 -29.40
C GLU A 25 -25.92 -0.95 -28.72
N PHE A 26 -26.83 -1.01 -27.74
CA PHE A 26 -27.15 0.14 -26.88
C PHE A 26 -25.91 0.69 -26.17
N ILE A 27 -25.09 -0.16 -25.51
CA ILE A 27 -23.87 0.29 -24.83
C ILE A 27 -22.90 0.98 -25.79
N ARG A 28 -22.72 0.43 -27.01
CA ARG A 28 -21.87 1.05 -28.05
C ARG A 28 -22.38 2.44 -28.43
N LYS A 29 -23.68 2.58 -28.67
CA LYS A 29 -24.32 3.86 -28.99
C LYS A 29 -24.18 4.85 -27.83
N TYR A 30 -24.36 4.39 -26.59
CA TYR A 30 -24.22 5.19 -25.38
C TYR A 30 -22.79 5.75 -25.23
N ILE A 31 -21.77 4.91 -25.38
CA ILE A 31 -20.36 5.33 -25.30
C ILE A 31 -20.03 6.32 -26.42
N ALA A 32 -20.49 6.05 -27.66
CA ALA A 32 -20.27 6.95 -28.80
C ALA A 32 -20.92 8.33 -28.55
N TYR A 33 -22.16 8.34 -28.05
CA TYR A 33 -22.86 9.57 -27.70
C TYR A 33 -22.12 10.36 -26.61
N ALA A 34 -21.73 9.70 -25.51
CA ALA A 34 -21.03 10.34 -24.41
C ALA A 34 -19.67 10.94 -24.84
N ARG A 35 -18.93 10.24 -25.70
CA ARG A 35 -17.65 10.72 -26.23
C ARG A 35 -17.80 11.93 -27.15
N LYS A 36 -18.83 11.93 -28.02
CA LYS A 36 -19.04 12.97 -29.02
C LYS A 36 -19.63 14.26 -28.42
N ASN A 37 -20.55 14.13 -27.47
CA ASN A 37 -21.40 15.26 -27.07
C ASN A 37 -21.03 15.87 -25.72
N LEU A 38 -20.15 15.23 -24.94
CA LEU A 38 -19.86 15.68 -23.57
C LEU A 38 -18.38 15.99 -23.37
N ASN A 39 -18.15 17.17 -22.81
CA ASN A 39 -16.84 17.62 -22.37
C ASN A 39 -16.94 18.20 -20.95
N PRO A 40 -16.96 17.33 -19.91
CA PRO A 40 -17.30 17.77 -18.57
C PRO A 40 -16.24 18.72 -17.99
N VAL A 41 -16.70 19.80 -17.37
CA VAL A 41 -15.86 20.78 -16.67
C VAL A 41 -16.01 20.64 -15.16
N LEU A 42 -14.97 21.03 -14.40
CA LEU A 42 -15.00 20.96 -12.95
C LEU A 42 -15.96 22.02 -12.38
N GLY A 43 -17.01 21.59 -11.68
CA GLY A 43 -17.83 22.48 -10.86
C GLY A 43 -17.07 22.95 -9.61
N GLU A 44 -17.50 24.07 -9.02
CA GLU A 44 -16.83 24.68 -7.86
C GLU A 44 -16.70 23.72 -6.67
N VAL A 45 -17.76 22.94 -6.39
CA VAL A 45 -17.76 21.94 -5.30
C VAL A 45 -16.70 20.87 -5.56
N ALA A 46 -16.57 20.41 -6.81
CA ALA A 46 -15.56 19.42 -7.17
C ALA A 46 -14.15 19.98 -7.03
N GLN A 47 -13.92 21.24 -7.42
CA GLN A 47 -12.61 21.89 -7.29
C GLN A 47 -12.16 21.97 -5.83
N LYS A 48 -13.03 22.49 -4.94
CA LYS A 48 -12.73 22.59 -3.49
C LYS A 48 -12.38 21.23 -2.89
N LYS A 49 -13.17 20.21 -3.20
CA LYS A 49 -12.95 18.86 -2.67
C LYS A 49 -11.64 18.24 -3.15
N ILE A 50 -11.29 18.44 -4.43
CA ILE A 50 -10.03 17.97 -5.00
C ILE A 50 -8.84 18.67 -4.31
N GLU A 51 -8.94 19.97 -4.06
CA GLU A 51 -7.93 20.75 -3.35
C GLU A 51 -7.74 20.27 -1.90
N GLU A 52 -8.84 20.13 -1.16
CA GLU A 52 -8.83 19.61 0.22
C GLU A 52 -8.18 18.23 0.30
N TYR A 53 -8.55 17.32 -0.60
CA TYR A 53 -7.98 15.99 -0.66
C TYR A 53 -6.48 16.01 -0.97
N TYR A 54 -6.04 16.85 -1.92
CA TYR A 54 -4.63 17.01 -2.25
C TYR A 54 -3.81 17.55 -1.07
N LEU A 55 -4.34 18.53 -0.34
CA LEU A 55 -3.68 19.10 0.83
C LEU A 55 -3.59 18.09 1.97
N GLN A 56 -4.66 17.33 2.21
CA GLN A 56 -4.67 16.24 3.18
C GLN A 56 -3.58 15.20 2.85
N LEU A 57 -3.60 14.70 1.62
CA LEU A 57 -2.62 13.76 1.10
C LEU A 57 -1.18 14.28 1.28
N ARG A 58 -0.93 15.56 0.95
CA ARG A 58 0.41 16.16 1.10
C ARG A 58 0.88 16.19 2.56
N ARG A 59 -0.01 16.47 3.50
CA ARG A 59 0.30 16.45 4.95
C ARG A 59 0.64 15.03 5.43
N GLU A 60 -0.07 14.03 4.93
CA GLU A 60 0.17 12.62 5.26
C GLU A 60 1.49 12.13 4.66
N SER A 61 1.78 12.47 3.40
CA SER A 61 3.03 12.14 2.71
C SER A 61 4.29 12.79 3.29
N SER A 62 4.15 13.75 4.21
CA SER A 62 5.30 14.33 4.92
C SER A 62 5.92 13.34 5.92
N LYS A 63 5.20 12.26 6.26
CA LYS A 63 5.64 11.18 7.16
C LYS A 63 6.00 9.88 6.42
N ASP A 64 5.63 9.75 5.15
CA ASP A 64 5.78 8.54 4.34
C ASP A 64 6.71 8.76 3.13
N VAL A 65 7.32 7.69 2.62
CA VAL A 65 8.27 7.73 1.48
C VAL A 65 7.56 8.00 0.13
N VAL A 66 6.24 7.84 0.06
CA VAL A 66 5.48 8.02 -1.19
C VAL A 66 5.22 9.51 -1.43
N GLN A 67 6.06 10.14 -2.25
CA GLN A 67 5.85 11.51 -2.68
C GLN A 67 4.58 11.63 -3.53
N ILE A 68 3.66 12.45 -3.05
CA ILE A 68 2.44 12.79 -3.79
C ILE A 68 2.76 13.89 -4.78
N THR A 69 2.53 13.60 -6.06
CA THR A 69 2.93 14.48 -7.17
C THR A 69 1.71 15.15 -7.80
N ALA A 70 1.91 16.33 -8.41
CA ALA A 70 0.87 17.02 -9.19
C ALA A 70 0.21 16.12 -10.26
N ARG A 71 0.92 15.08 -10.74
CA ARG A 71 0.40 14.08 -11.67
C ARG A 71 -0.77 13.27 -11.08
N GLN A 72 -0.75 12.98 -9.78
CA GLN A 72 -1.84 12.25 -9.12
C GLN A 72 -3.10 13.10 -9.07
N LEU A 73 -2.95 14.41 -8.86
CA LEU A 73 -4.05 15.37 -8.93
C LEU A 73 -4.70 15.40 -10.32
N GLU A 74 -3.89 15.50 -11.38
CA GLU A 74 -4.37 15.40 -12.76
C GLU A 74 -5.05 14.06 -13.06
N GLY A 75 -4.60 12.98 -12.42
CA GLY A 75 -5.23 11.67 -12.49
C GLY A 75 -6.66 11.69 -11.93
N ILE A 76 -6.82 12.24 -10.72
CA ILE A 76 -8.14 12.37 -10.06
C ILE A 76 -9.08 13.22 -10.90
N ILE A 77 -8.60 14.35 -11.44
CA ILE A 77 -9.40 15.22 -12.32
C ILE A 77 -9.88 14.44 -13.55
N ARG A 78 -8.99 13.73 -14.24
CA ARG A 78 -9.34 12.95 -15.45
C ARG A 78 -10.36 11.85 -15.15
N ILE A 79 -10.19 11.12 -14.05
CA ILE A 79 -11.13 10.06 -13.65
C ILE A 79 -12.50 10.67 -13.26
N SER A 80 -12.50 11.82 -12.59
CA SER A 80 -13.74 12.53 -12.22
C SER A 80 -14.51 13.00 -13.47
N CYS A 81 -13.82 13.61 -14.45
CA CYS A 81 -14.41 13.97 -15.74
C CYS A 81 -14.93 12.74 -16.51
N ALA A 82 -14.22 11.61 -16.47
CA ALA A 82 -14.67 10.37 -17.09
C ALA A 82 -15.94 9.81 -16.41
N SER A 83 -16.03 9.89 -15.07
CA SER A 83 -17.22 9.50 -14.31
C SER A 83 -18.43 10.38 -14.68
N ALA A 84 -18.26 11.70 -14.72
CA ALA A 84 -19.31 12.62 -15.14
C ALA A 84 -19.77 12.35 -16.58
N LYS A 85 -18.82 12.10 -17.49
CA LYS A 85 -19.08 11.75 -18.89
C LYS A 85 -19.90 10.46 -19.01
N MET A 86 -19.55 9.42 -18.25
CA MET A 86 -20.30 8.16 -18.21
C MET A 86 -21.74 8.34 -17.71
N ARG A 87 -22.01 9.35 -16.89
CA ARG A 87 -23.34 9.69 -16.35
C ARG A 87 -24.09 10.73 -17.19
N LEU A 88 -23.57 11.02 -18.38
CA LEU A 88 -24.08 12.02 -19.32
C LEU A 88 -24.14 13.47 -18.78
N ARG A 89 -23.22 13.84 -17.88
CA ARG A 89 -23.15 15.18 -17.29
C ARG A 89 -22.05 16.03 -17.93
N ASN A 90 -22.31 17.33 -18.08
CA ASN A 90 -21.32 18.33 -18.54
C ASN A 90 -20.59 19.03 -17.38
N VAL A 91 -20.98 18.77 -16.15
CA VAL A 91 -20.32 19.32 -14.96
C VAL A 91 -19.95 18.16 -14.05
N VAL A 92 -18.71 18.20 -13.54
CA VAL A 92 -18.23 17.25 -12.53
C VAL A 92 -18.82 17.66 -11.18
N GLU A 93 -19.56 16.74 -10.57
CA GLU A 93 -20.10 16.91 -9.23
C GLU A 93 -19.22 16.21 -8.19
N GLU A 94 -19.48 16.51 -6.91
CA GLU A 94 -18.76 15.92 -5.78
C GLU A 94 -18.72 14.39 -5.82
N ASP A 95 -19.84 13.80 -6.24
CA ASP A 95 -20.05 12.37 -6.36
C ASP A 95 -19.06 11.68 -7.32
N ASP A 96 -18.69 12.38 -8.39
CA ASP A 96 -17.72 11.91 -9.38
C ASP A 96 -16.29 11.98 -8.84
N VAL A 97 -15.99 13.03 -8.07
CA VAL A 97 -14.71 13.17 -7.34
C VAL A 97 -14.57 12.07 -6.30
N ASN A 98 -15.62 11.80 -5.51
CA ASN A 98 -15.64 10.72 -4.53
C ASN A 98 -15.35 9.36 -5.18
N ARG A 99 -15.89 9.08 -6.38
CA ARG A 99 -15.56 7.85 -7.13
C ARG A 99 -14.10 7.81 -7.55
N ALA A 100 -13.57 8.92 -8.05
CA ALA A 100 -12.18 9.02 -8.48
C ALA A 100 -11.20 8.80 -7.33
N ILE A 101 -11.46 9.44 -6.18
CA ILE A 101 -10.67 9.27 -4.95
C ILE A 101 -10.68 7.81 -4.52
N ARG A 102 -11.86 7.18 -4.41
CA ARG A 102 -11.95 5.76 -4.04
C ARG A 102 -11.17 4.84 -4.97
N LEU A 103 -11.22 5.08 -6.29
CA LEU A 103 -10.44 4.29 -7.26
C LEU A 103 -8.93 4.51 -7.10
N MET A 104 -8.52 5.75 -6.87
CA MET A 104 -7.13 6.10 -6.66
C MET A 104 -6.59 5.46 -5.37
N GLU A 105 -7.31 5.58 -4.27
CA GLU A 105 -6.99 4.94 -3.00
C GLU A 105 -6.96 3.42 -3.12
N TYR A 106 -7.92 2.83 -3.84
CA TYR A 106 -7.91 1.40 -4.09
C TYR A 106 -6.66 0.97 -4.86
N SER A 107 -6.28 1.70 -5.91
CA SER A 107 -5.05 1.45 -6.67
C SER A 107 -3.79 1.60 -5.80
N MET A 108 -3.70 2.67 -5.02
CA MET A 108 -2.60 2.88 -4.08
C MET A 108 -2.54 1.78 -3.03
N ASN A 109 -3.68 1.36 -2.50
CA ASN A 109 -3.78 0.24 -1.56
C ASN A 109 -3.40 -1.10 -2.21
N LEU A 110 -3.69 -1.33 -3.49
CA LEU A 110 -3.26 -2.55 -4.18
C LEU A 110 -1.75 -2.65 -4.36
N ILE A 111 -1.09 -1.50 -4.52
CA ILE A 111 0.38 -1.43 -4.65
C ILE A 111 1.03 -1.42 -3.27
N ALA A 112 0.37 -0.84 -2.26
CA ALA A 112 0.87 -0.68 -0.89
C ALA A 112 0.48 -1.84 0.06
N ARG A 113 -0.45 -2.74 -0.31
CA ARG A 113 -0.90 -3.87 0.54
C ARG A 113 -0.58 -5.20 -0.12
N ASP A 114 0.22 -6.00 0.57
CA ASP A 114 0.46 -7.41 0.28
C ASP A 114 -0.87 -8.22 0.37
N LYS A 115 -1.01 -9.22 -0.51
CA LYS A 115 -2.24 -9.96 -0.80
C LYS A 115 -2.74 -10.88 0.32
N GLU A 116 -2.04 -10.97 1.46
CA GLU A 116 -2.43 -11.87 2.55
C GLU A 116 -3.10 -11.20 3.76
N THR A 117 -2.84 -9.92 4.07
CA THR A 117 -3.19 -9.38 5.41
C THR A 117 -3.98 -8.08 5.42
N GLY A 118 -4.20 -7.42 4.29
CA GLY A 118 -5.24 -6.38 4.17
C GLY A 118 -5.17 -5.17 5.11
N LYS A 119 -4.00 -4.81 5.66
CA LYS A 119 -3.77 -3.54 6.39
C LYS A 119 -2.60 -2.77 5.77
N ILE A 120 -2.72 -1.44 5.72
CA ILE A 120 -1.62 -0.53 5.37
C ILE A 120 -0.68 -0.54 6.56
N ASP A 121 0.55 -1.01 6.36
CA ASP A 121 1.62 -0.84 7.34
C ASP A 121 2.92 -0.74 6.56
N VAL A 122 3.31 0.50 6.24
CA VAL A 122 4.55 0.86 5.51
C VAL A 122 5.78 0.32 6.26
N ASP A 123 5.66 0.07 7.56
CA ASP A 123 6.68 -0.51 8.42
C ASP A 123 7.03 -1.98 8.12
N ARG A 124 6.26 -2.69 7.27
CA ARG A 124 6.54 -4.10 6.91
C ARG A 124 7.64 -4.25 5.84
N VAL A 125 7.90 -3.23 5.01
CA VAL A 125 8.96 -3.27 3.99
C VAL A 125 10.34 -3.44 4.65
N THR A 126 10.49 -2.92 5.86
CA THR A 126 11.77 -2.87 6.56
C THR A 126 11.95 -4.01 7.57
N TYR A 127 10.87 -4.56 8.18
CA TYR A 127 10.99 -5.44 9.37
C TYR A 127 10.11 -6.72 9.41
N GLY A 128 9.27 -7.01 8.40
CA GLY A 128 8.52 -8.29 8.33
C GLY A 128 7.30 -8.42 9.27
N PRO A 129 6.80 -9.64 9.55
CA PRO A 129 5.58 -9.93 10.36
C PRO A 129 5.57 -9.22 11.71
N LYS A 130 4.39 -8.89 12.29
CA LYS A 130 4.30 -8.23 13.62
C LYS A 130 5.11 -8.94 14.71
N GLU A 131 5.04 -10.26 14.78
CA GLU A 131 5.84 -11.06 15.71
C GLU A 131 7.34 -10.91 15.44
N LYS A 132 7.76 -10.82 14.18
CA LYS A 132 9.15 -10.55 13.83
C LYS A 132 9.54 -9.10 14.10
N ARG A 133 8.62 -8.13 13.97
CA ARG A 133 8.83 -6.72 14.27
C ARG A 133 9.00 -6.48 15.76
N ASP A 134 8.15 -7.07 16.59
CA ASP A 134 8.26 -6.97 18.05
C ASP A 134 9.56 -7.66 18.52
N LYS A 135 9.90 -8.82 17.94
CA LYS A 135 11.19 -9.47 18.18
C LYS A 135 12.38 -8.60 17.75
N ILE A 136 12.36 -8.01 16.55
CA ILE A 136 13.45 -7.16 16.04
C ILE A 136 13.57 -5.88 16.87
N LYS A 137 12.46 -5.25 17.24
CA LYS A 137 12.46 -4.05 18.07
C LYS A 137 13.03 -4.35 19.46
N ASN A 138 12.62 -5.45 20.07
CA ASN A 138 13.18 -5.89 21.36
C ASN A 138 14.67 -6.20 21.23
N LEU A 139 15.11 -6.87 20.16
CA LEU A 139 16.53 -7.14 19.92
C LEU A 139 17.35 -5.86 19.68
N SER A 140 16.80 -4.88 18.96
CA SER A 140 17.43 -3.57 18.78
C SER A 140 17.54 -2.79 20.09
N GLU A 141 16.49 -2.79 20.93
CA GLU A 141 16.50 -2.14 22.24
C GLU A 141 17.52 -2.78 23.19
N ILE A 142 17.62 -4.11 23.20
CA ILE A 142 18.63 -4.85 23.97
C ILE A 142 20.04 -4.48 23.49
N LEU A 143 20.24 -4.40 22.18
CA LEU A 143 21.54 -4.04 21.60
C LEU A 143 21.93 -2.59 21.93
N GLU A 144 21.00 -1.64 21.84
CA GLU A 144 21.20 -0.24 22.21
C GLU A 144 21.52 -0.10 23.70
N TYR A 145 20.82 -0.84 24.55
CA TYR A 145 21.05 -0.88 26.00
C TYR A 145 22.45 -1.41 26.33
N LEU A 146 22.84 -2.55 25.75
CA LEU A 146 24.12 -3.19 26.04
C LEU A 146 25.32 -2.44 25.44
N THR A 147 25.12 -1.71 24.34
CA THR A 147 26.19 -0.91 23.71
C THR A 147 26.21 0.55 24.18
N GLU A 148 25.35 0.93 25.13
CA GLU A 148 25.17 2.32 25.58
C GLU A 148 25.00 3.30 24.40
N ASN A 149 24.13 2.97 23.45
CA ASN A 149 23.99 3.67 22.17
C ASN A 149 25.33 3.77 21.43
N GLY A 150 25.98 2.63 21.18
CA GLY A 150 27.24 2.54 20.41
C GLY A 150 28.47 3.17 21.06
N LYS A 151 28.43 3.51 22.36
CA LYS A 151 29.60 4.00 23.12
C LYS A 151 30.51 2.87 23.60
N LYS A 152 29.98 1.66 23.73
CA LYS A 152 30.68 0.47 24.20
C LYS A 152 30.38 -0.73 23.32
N HIS A 153 31.26 -1.73 23.38
CA HIS A 153 31.03 -3.04 22.78
C HIS A 153 30.42 -3.98 23.81
N CYS A 154 29.60 -4.92 23.36
CA CYS A 154 29.02 -5.96 24.20
C CYS A 154 29.40 -7.34 23.68
N PHE A 155 29.47 -8.35 24.56
CA PHE A 155 29.72 -9.71 24.14
C PHE A 155 28.47 -10.30 23.49
N ILE A 156 28.64 -11.07 22.41
CA ILE A 156 27.54 -11.78 21.75
C ILE A 156 26.80 -12.69 22.76
N GLN A 157 27.53 -13.27 23.71
CA GLN A 157 26.96 -14.12 24.76
C GLN A 157 26.01 -13.36 25.68
N ASP A 158 26.34 -12.13 26.07
CA ASP A 158 25.51 -11.30 26.94
C ASP A 158 24.24 -10.84 26.20
N PHE A 159 24.38 -10.49 24.91
CA PHE A 159 23.25 -10.16 24.04
C PHE A 159 22.28 -11.34 23.89
N VAL A 160 22.81 -12.53 23.60
CA VAL A 160 22.01 -13.76 23.45
C VAL A 160 21.33 -14.13 24.78
N LYS A 161 22.01 -13.94 25.92
CA LYS A 161 21.44 -14.21 27.24
C LYS A 161 20.27 -13.28 27.55
N GLN A 162 20.40 -11.98 27.30
CA GLN A 162 19.30 -11.03 27.49
C GLN A 162 18.14 -11.26 26.50
N ALA A 163 18.44 -11.66 25.27
CA ALA A 163 17.41 -12.05 24.30
C ALA A 163 16.59 -13.26 24.79
N MET A 164 17.23 -14.26 25.39
CA MET A 164 16.55 -15.42 25.98
C MET A 164 15.71 -15.05 27.21
N GLU A 165 16.16 -14.13 28.05
CA GLU A 165 15.37 -13.62 29.19
C GLU A 165 14.08 -12.92 28.74
N GLN A 166 14.07 -12.34 27.54
CA GLN A 166 12.88 -11.74 26.92
C GLN A 166 12.06 -12.72 26.05
N GLY A 167 12.35 -14.02 26.09
CA GLY A 167 11.59 -15.06 25.39
C GLY A 167 11.92 -15.20 23.91
N ILE A 168 13.10 -14.74 23.47
CA ILE A 168 13.59 -14.89 22.09
C ILE A 168 14.53 -16.11 22.02
N ASP A 169 14.34 -16.96 21.01
CA ASP A 169 15.18 -18.15 20.81
C ASP A 169 16.64 -17.74 20.49
N GLU A 170 17.60 -18.49 21.01
CA GLU A 170 19.03 -18.33 20.73
C GLU A 170 19.33 -18.31 19.21
N LYS A 171 18.61 -19.12 18.44
CA LYS A 171 18.73 -19.13 16.97
C LYS A 171 18.31 -17.81 16.34
N ASP A 172 17.22 -17.21 16.83
CA ASP A 172 16.69 -15.94 16.32
C ASP A 172 17.66 -14.79 16.66
N ALA A 173 18.23 -14.79 17.87
CA ALA A 173 19.22 -13.80 18.30
C ALA A 173 20.52 -13.86 17.48
N LYS A 174 21.05 -15.07 17.22
CA LYS A 174 22.24 -15.26 16.36
C LYS A 174 21.99 -14.83 14.92
N ASN A 175 20.82 -15.18 14.36
CA ASN A 175 20.43 -14.75 13.02
C ASN A 175 20.30 -13.22 12.90
N PHE A 176 19.84 -12.54 13.97
CA PHE A 176 19.77 -11.09 14.00
C PHE A 176 21.16 -10.45 13.94
N VAL A 177 22.13 -10.95 14.72
CA VAL A 177 23.52 -10.47 14.71
C VAL A 177 24.15 -10.66 13.32
N GLU A 178 24.00 -11.84 12.71
CA GLU A 178 24.53 -12.11 11.36
C GLU A 178 23.93 -11.18 10.29
N ASN A 179 22.61 -10.97 10.33
CA ASN A 179 21.94 -10.06 9.41
C ASN A 179 22.38 -8.60 9.63
N ALA A 180 22.51 -8.17 10.89
CA ALA A 180 22.96 -6.83 11.23
C ALA A 180 24.43 -6.57 10.83
N LYS A 181 25.30 -7.58 10.91
CA LYS A 181 26.67 -7.54 10.35
C LYS A 181 26.62 -7.38 8.83
N ARG A 182 25.79 -8.18 8.14
CA ARG A 182 25.64 -8.13 6.68
C ARG A 182 25.07 -6.80 6.18
N GLU A 183 24.19 -6.18 6.94
CA GLU A 183 23.61 -4.85 6.65
C GLU A 183 24.55 -3.69 7.01
N GLY A 184 25.68 -3.94 7.68
CA GLY A 184 26.63 -2.91 8.09
C GLY A 184 26.13 -2.04 9.25
N LYS A 185 25.19 -2.54 10.07
CA LYS A 185 24.69 -1.84 11.27
C LYS A 185 25.52 -2.14 12.51
N ILE A 186 26.23 -3.27 12.53
CA ILE A 186 27.13 -3.65 13.63
C ILE A 186 28.46 -4.16 13.09
N PHE A 187 29.50 -4.04 13.90
CA PHE A 187 30.85 -4.55 13.63
C PHE A 187 31.37 -5.40 14.79
N GLU A 188 32.36 -6.23 14.49
CA GLU A 188 33.04 -7.10 15.44
C GLU A 188 34.50 -6.63 15.65
N PRO A 189 34.80 -5.83 16.68
CA PRO A 189 36.16 -5.32 16.92
C PRO A 189 37.12 -6.40 17.42
N LYS A 190 36.61 -7.39 18.17
CA LYS A 190 37.34 -8.57 18.65
C LYS A 190 36.43 -9.78 18.56
N ASP A 191 37.03 -10.96 18.44
CA ASP A 191 36.30 -12.23 18.33
C ASP A 191 35.29 -12.37 19.49
N GLY A 192 33.99 -12.33 19.17
CA GLY A 192 32.90 -12.43 20.15
C GLY A 192 32.39 -11.11 20.74
N GLU A 193 32.96 -9.95 20.39
CA GLU A 193 32.47 -8.62 20.78
C GLU A 193 31.71 -7.96 19.61
N ILE A 194 30.59 -7.30 19.87
CA ILE A 194 29.82 -6.55 18.86
C ILE A 194 29.61 -5.09 19.28
N GLY A 195 29.74 -4.18 18.32
CA GLY A 195 29.48 -2.75 18.47
C GLY A 195 28.58 -2.21 17.36
N MET A 196 27.81 -1.15 17.63
CA MET A 196 26.96 -0.50 16.64
C MET A 196 27.77 0.47 15.76
N ILE A 197 27.49 0.47 14.45
CA ILE A 197 27.99 1.47 13.51
C ILE A 197 26.90 2.55 13.38
N PHE A 198 27.27 3.82 13.59
CA PHE A 198 26.41 4.98 13.37
C PHE A 198 26.46 5.47 11.93
#